data_AF-A0A7C2KVY9-F1
#
_entry.id   AF-A0A7C2KVY9-F1
#
_cell.length_a   1.000
_cell.length_b   1.000
_cell.length_c   1.000
_cell.angle_alpha   90.00
_cell.angle_beta   90.00
_cell.angle_gamma   90.00
#
_symmetry.space_group_name_H-M   'P 1'
#
loop_
_entity.id
_entity.type
_entity.pdbx_description
1 polymer ?
#
loop_
_entity_poly.entity_id
_entity_poly.type
_entity_poly.pdbx_seq_one_letter_code
_entity_poly.pdbx_strand_id
1 'polypeptide(L)'
;MKRAGVATMLACCACGFAQDGYQYPSKVDIGWNRLYDYDEVVDICRSLVAAYPELLKLESIGRSYQGRDMWALTLGVEKTGPHDSKPAMYIDGNIHGNEVQGTEVVLYTIWYLTKSYGKVDRLTALLDRATFYFIPMVNPDGRTYWFDAPNNMHSSRGGQVPVDNDGDGRFDEDPPNDLDGDGQIVQMRRADPHGRWRESPDDPRIMVPVDPESKGDFQRYDLVWSEGFDDDGDGEVNEDGPGGYDPNRDWPADWQPRYIQSGAMDFPLRLPESKAIAEFILARPNIAAVQAYHNSGGMILRGPGVKYIEYPQEDLAVYERIGKRGEALLPFYRYMTIWKDLYTVHGGFVTWTAEDLGIISFTNELWSERQYYSRPEAANPKQEMEFNDFLLFGQAFVPWKKVQHPAYGEVELGGWVKMTGRVPPAFQLEELCHRNFAFTMYHAEQMPLVELRDPEATPIGDDLWRVRVDVHNRRLIPTTTAQAAKRRYGPRDFLEISGDDLRVVAGGTIADRFTAPFEFVEHSPHKLWIDGGIPGETVRTFQWIVSGRGEVRIHFSSPRAMDVSASARLERGS
;
A
#
# COMPACT_ATOMS: atom_id res chain seq x y z
N MET A 1 -71.71 14.93 39.93
CA MET A 1 -71.24 14.85 38.53
C MET A 1 -70.16 15.91 38.31
N LYS A 2 -69.13 15.58 37.52
CA LYS A 2 -67.81 16.23 37.33
C LYS A 2 -66.73 15.79 38.34
N ARG A 3 -66.01 14.72 37.98
CA ARG A 3 -64.71 14.34 38.55
C ARG A 3 -63.61 14.70 37.54
N ALA A 4 -62.57 15.33 38.06
CA ALA A 4 -61.33 15.64 37.38
C ALA A 4 -60.55 14.35 37.04
N GLY A 5 -59.89 14.35 35.89
CA GLY A 5 -58.87 13.37 35.51
C GLY A 5 -57.61 14.13 35.10
N VAL A 6 -56.60 14.06 35.95
CA VAL A 6 -55.24 14.58 35.72
C VAL A 6 -54.56 13.66 34.70
N ALA A 7 -54.14 14.22 33.57
CA ALA A 7 -53.29 13.53 32.61
C ALA A 7 -51.84 13.71 33.03
N THR A 8 -51.26 12.66 33.64
CA THR A 8 -49.84 12.58 33.94
C THR A 8 -49.07 12.40 32.63
N MET A 9 -48.32 13.42 32.21
CA MET A 9 -47.26 13.26 31.21
C MET A 9 -46.21 12.29 31.79
N LEU A 10 -46.14 11.07 31.24
CA LEU A 10 -44.94 10.26 31.36
C LEU A 10 -43.85 10.94 30.51
N ALA A 11 -42.97 11.68 31.16
CA ALA A 11 -41.66 11.97 30.60
C ALA A 11 -40.90 10.63 30.50
N CYS A 12 -40.91 10.03 29.31
CA CYS A 12 -39.94 9.00 28.97
C CYS A 12 -38.57 9.67 28.93
N CYS A 13 -37.86 9.66 30.06
CA CYS A 13 -36.41 9.73 30.05
C CYS A 13 -35.92 8.51 29.26
N ALA A 14 -35.72 8.69 27.95
CA ALA A 14 -34.86 7.80 27.20
C ALA A 14 -33.47 7.93 27.81
N CYS A 15 -33.11 7.00 28.71
CA CYS A 15 -31.72 6.70 29.01
C CYS A 15 -31.09 6.22 27.70
N GLY A 16 -30.57 7.17 26.91
CA GLY A 16 -29.61 6.89 25.86
C GLY A 16 -28.34 6.39 26.53
N PHE A 17 -28.29 5.10 26.87
CA PHE A 17 -27.00 4.43 27.03
C PHE A 17 -26.41 4.38 25.63
N ALA A 18 -25.51 5.33 25.38
CA ALA A 18 -24.96 5.55 24.08
C ALA A 18 -24.08 4.36 23.65
N GLN A 19 -24.13 4.04 22.36
CA GLN A 19 -23.13 3.21 21.67
C GLN A 19 -21.73 3.86 21.62
N ASP A 20 -21.48 4.88 22.47
CA ASP A 20 -20.37 5.85 22.44
C ASP A 20 -18.97 5.27 22.70
N GLY A 21 -18.84 3.94 22.88
CA GLY A 21 -17.55 3.31 23.15
C GLY A 21 -16.80 2.79 21.91
N TYR A 22 -17.50 2.52 20.80
CA TYR A 22 -16.90 1.81 19.65
C TYR A 22 -17.13 2.50 18.29
N GLN A 23 -18.14 3.35 18.17
CA GLN A 23 -18.45 4.04 16.91
C GLN A 23 -18.34 5.55 17.10
N TYR A 24 -17.21 6.11 16.65
CA TYR A 24 -17.05 7.55 16.59
C TYR A 24 -17.82 8.09 15.38
N PRO A 25 -18.65 9.13 15.54
CA PRO A 25 -19.34 9.73 14.41
C PRO A 25 -18.32 10.32 13.44
N SER A 26 -18.51 10.04 12.14
CA SER A 26 -17.77 10.68 11.05
C SER A 26 -18.49 11.94 10.59
N LYS A 27 -17.75 12.94 10.11
CA LYS A 27 -18.32 14.11 9.43
C LYS A 27 -18.69 13.81 7.97
N VAL A 28 -18.08 12.79 7.38
CA VAL A 28 -18.35 12.30 6.02
C VAL A 28 -18.80 10.85 6.11
N ASP A 29 -20.01 10.58 5.64
CA ASP A 29 -20.54 9.22 5.59
C ASP A 29 -20.14 8.57 4.26
N ILE A 30 -19.51 7.41 4.32
CA ILE A 30 -18.98 6.68 3.16
C ILE A 30 -19.40 5.22 3.33
N GLY A 31 -20.03 4.67 2.29
CA GLY A 31 -20.47 3.27 2.27
C GLY A 31 -19.32 2.33 1.95
N TRP A 32 -18.96 1.46 2.90
CA TRP A 32 -17.91 0.45 2.71
C TRP A 32 -18.48 -0.89 2.19
N ASN A 33 -19.50 -0.80 1.35
CA ASN A 33 -20.23 -1.91 0.76
C ASN A 33 -20.41 -1.76 -0.76
N ARG A 34 -19.59 -0.93 -1.40
CA ARG A 34 -19.53 -0.75 -2.85
C ARG A 34 -18.16 -0.20 -3.24
N LEU A 35 -17.87 -0.28 -4.53
CA LEU A 35 -16.70 0.35 -5.15
C LEU A 35 -17.11 1.70 -5.76
N TYR A 36 -16.14 2.58 -5.94
CA TYR A 36 -16.35 3.97 -6.38
C TYR A 36 -15.61 4.26 -7.68
N ASP A 37 -16.25 4.84 -8.69
CA ASP A 37 -15.53 5.22 -9.92
C ASP A 37 -14.55 6.39 -9.69
N TYR A 38 -13.88 6.87 -10.75
CA TYR A 38 -12.92 7.97 -10.65
C TYR A 38 -13.54 9.23 -10.04
N ASP A 39 -14.69 9.67 -10.54
CA ASP A 39 -15.32 10.93 -10.12
C ASP A 39 -15.84 10.83 -8.68
N GLU A 40 -16.43 9.69 -8.31
CA GLU A 40 -16.87 9.42 -6.94
C GLU A 40 -15.69 9.41 -5.96
N VAL A 41 -14.54 8.84 -6.32
CA VAL A 41 -13.33 8.87 -5.48
C VAL A 41 -12.84 10.32 -5.30
N VAL A 42 -12.83 11.12 -6.36
CA VAL A 42 -12.45 12.54 -6.30
C VAL A 42 -13.40 13.32 -5.38
N ASP A 43 -14.69 13.08 -5.48
CA ASP A 43 -15.70 13.73 -4.64
C ASP A 43 -15.59 13.32 -3.17
N ILE A 44 -15.28 12.05 -2.88
CA ILE A 44 -14.97 11.58 -1.53
C ILE A 44 -13.74 12.32 -0.98
N CYS A 45 -12.66 12.42 -1.76
CA CYS A 45 -11.44 13.12 -1.35
C CYS A 45 -11.71 14.59 -1.03
N ARG A 46 -12.45 15.29 -1.90
CA ARG A 46 -12.85 16.69 -1.69
C ARG A 46 -13.74 16.85 -0.46
N SER A 47 -14.68 15.92 -0.25
CA SER A 47 -15.58 15.93 0.91
C SER A 47 -14.83 15.73 2.23
N LEU A 48 -13.86 14.80 2.26
CA LEU A 48 -13.00 14.58 3.42
C LEU A 48 -12.16 15.82 3.75
N VAL A 49 -11.57 16.46 2.74
CA VAL A 49 -10.78 17.70 2.92
C VAL A 49 -11.65 18.85 3.40
N ALA A 50 -12.86 19.01 2.85
CA ALA A 50 -13.80 20.04 3.28
C ALA A 50 -14.28 19.83 4.72
N ALA A 51 -14.41 18.58 5.16
CA ALA A 51 -14.86 18.24 6.51
C ALA A 51 -13.75 18.32 7.57
N TYR A 52 -12.48 18.11 7.18
CA TYR A 52 -11.30 18.10 8.05
C TYR A 52 -10.15 18.98 7.50
N PRO A 53 -10.40 20.26 7.20
CA PRO A 53 -9.40 21.15 6.57
C PRO A 53 -8.17 21.41 7.45
N GLU A 54 -8.28 21.18 8.76
CA GLU A 54 -7.19 21.30 9.73
C GLU A 54 -6.24 20.10 9.72
N LEU A 55 -6.62 18.99 9.10
CA LEU A 55 -5.83 17.75 9.01
C LEU A 55 -5.41 17.41 7.59
N LEU A 56 -6.26 17.72 6.60
CA LEU A 56 -6.11 17.26 5.22
C LEU A 56 -5.82 18.39 4.24
N LYS A 57 -4.90 18.10 3.32
CA LYS A 57 -4.66 18.88 2.11
C LYS A 57 -4.76 17.98 0.88
N LEU A 58 -5.32 18.51 -0.20
CA LEU A 58 -5.46 17.83 -1.48
C LEU A 58 -4.66 18.59 -2.54
N GLU A 59 -3.84 17.88 -3.31
CA GLU A 59 -3.10 18.42 -4.45
C GLU A 59 -3.13 17.45 -5.62
N SER A 60 -3.08 17.97 -6.85
CA SER A 60 -2.82 17.16 -8.04
C SER A 60 -1.31 17.07 -8.23
N ILE A 61 -0.75 15.86 -8.27
CA ILE A 61 0.70 15.62 -8.39
C ILE A 61 1.16 15.50 -9.84
N GLY A 62 0.21 15.48 -10.76
CA GLY A 62 0.45 15.22 -12.17
C GLY A 62 -0.84 14.80 -12.85
N ARG A 63 -0.71 14.36 -14.10
CA ARG A 63 -1.83 13.84 -14.87
C ARG A 63 -1.48 12.50 -15.47
N SER A 64 -2.47 11.64 -15.58
CA SER A 64 -2.37 10.39 -16.33
C SER A 64 -2.19 10.64 -17.82
N TYR A 65 -1.93 9.58 -18.58
CA TYR A 65 -1.80 9.66 -20.03
C TYR A 65 -3.02 10.32 -20.72
N GLN A 66 -4.24 9.95 -20.33
CA GLN A 66 -5.48 10.55 -20.86
C GLN A 66 -5.85 11.88 -20.19
N GLY A 67 -4.99 12.42 -19.32
CA GLY A 67 -5.10 13.77 -18.77
C GLY A 67 -5.94 13.91 -17.50
N ARG A 68 -6.28 12.82 -16.81
CA ARG A 68 -6.97 12.85 -15.51
C ARG A 68 -5.99 13.29 -14.42
N ASP A 69 -6.45 14.13 -13.50
CA ASP A 69 -5.63 14.56 -12.37
C ASP A 69 -5.34 13.37 -11.43
N MET A 70 -4.08 13.26 -11.01
CA MET A 70 -3.64 12.30 -10.01
C MET A 70 -3.63 12.97 -8.64
N TRP A 71 -4.57 12.60 -7.79
CA TRP A 71 -4.79 13.26 -6.52
C TRP A 71 -3.94 12.66 -5.40
N ALA A 72 -3.23 13.53 -4.68
CA ALA A 72 -2.56 13.22 -3.44
C ALA A 72 -3.24 13.91 -2.26
N LEU A 73 -3.42 13.17 -1.16
CA LEU A 73 -3.85 13.72 0.12
C LEU A 73 -2.69 13.70 1.09
N THR A 74 -2.40 14.85 1.70
CA THR A 74 -1.50 14.93 2.85
C THR A 74 -2.33 15.04 4.12
N LEU A 75 -2.18 14.07 5.02
CA LEU A 75 -2.77 14.09 6.35
C LEU A 75 -1.67 14.33 7.38
N GLY A 76 -1.85 15.37 8.19
CA GLY A 76 -0.91 15.71 9.26
C GLY A 76 -1.46 16.77 10.18
N VAL A 77 -0.98 16.77 11.42
CA VAL A 77 -1.35 17.80 12.40
C VAL A 77 -0.31 18.92 12.35
N GLU A 78 -0.65 20.09 11.80
CA GLU A 78 0.30 21.21 11.68
C GLU A 78 0.73 21.78 13.04
N LYS A 79 -0.15 21.72 14.06
CA LYS A 79 0.14 22.25 15.40
C LYS A 79 1.32 21.57 16.09
N THR A 80 1.69 20.37 15.66
CA THR A 80 2.81 19.59 16.20
C THR A 80 4.08 19.67 15.34
N GLY A 81 4.03 20.41 14.23
CA GLY A 81 5.16 20.65 13.35
C GLY A 81 4.76 20.61 11.86
N PRO A 82 5.57 21.23 10.98
CA PRO A 82 5.44 21.08 9.53
C PRO A 82 5.35 19.62 9.08
N HIS A 83 4.68 19.38 7.96
CA HIS A 83 4.45 18.01 7.45
C HIS A 83 5.75 17.31 7.04
N ASP A 84 6.69 18.07 6.47
CA ASP A 84 8.01 17.62 6.01
C ASP A 84 9.04 17.45 7.15
N SER A 85 8.78 18.00 8.34
CA SER A 85 9.64 17.84 9.52
C SER A 85 9.27 16.63 10.40
N LYS A 86 8.30 15.83 9.98
CA LYS A 86 7.82 14.63 10.70
C LYS A 86 8.09 13.39 9.87
N PRO A 87 8.40 12.23 10.48
CA PRO A 87 8.45 10.96 9.77
C PRO A 87 7.14 10.73 9.02
N ALA A 88 7.25 10.29 7.77
CA ALA A 88 6.09 10.11 6.92
C ALA A 88 5.93 8.69 6.40
N MET A 89 4.67 8.32 6.18
CA MET A 89 4.29 7.11 5.48
C MET A 89 3.62 7.45 4.17
N TYR A 90 4.05 6.80 3.09
CA TYR A 90 3.38 6.85 1.79
C TYR A 90 2.47 5.62 1.64
N ILE A 91 1.23 5.84 1.19
CA ILE A 91 0.22 4.79 1.04
C ILE A 91 -0.50 4.97 -0.29
N ASP A 92 -0.53 3.94 -1.13
CA ASP A 92 -1.25 3.97 -2.41
C ASP A 92 -1.99 2.68 -2.76
N GLY A 93 -2.80 2.76 -3.82
CA GLY A 93 -3.54 1.63 -4.35
C GLY A 93 -3.91 1.82 -5.83
N ASN A 94 -4.37 0.73 -6.44
CA ASN A 94 -4.92 0.72 -7.81
C ASN A 94 -3.91 1.20 -8.87
N ILE A 95 -2.66 0.72 -8.77
CA ILE A 95 -1.67 0.85 -9.87
C ILE A 95 -2.08 0.00 -11.08
N HIS A 96 -2.75 -1.13 -10.86
CA HIS A 96 -3.40 -1.90 -11.89
C HIS A 96 -4.89 -1.58 -11.95
N GLY A 97 -5.45 -1.41 -13.16
CA GLY A 97 -6.81 -0.91 -13.39
C GLY A 97 -7.92 -1.73 -12.71
N ASN A 98 -7.86 -3.05 -12.82
CA ASN A 98 -8.80 -4.00 -12.21
C ASN A 98 -8.56 -4.29 -10.72
N GLU A 99 -7.55 -3.68 -10.10
CA GLU A 99 -7.26 -3.84 -8.66
C GLU A 99 -7.95 -2.75 -7.84
N VAL A 100 -9.23 -2.55 -8.14
CA VAL A 100 -9.96 -1.36 -7.72
C VAL A 100 -9.97 -1.19 -6.22
N GLN A 101 -10.14 -2.28 -5.45
CA GLN A 101 -10.28 -2.31 -3.98
C GLN A 101 -9.10 -1.66 -3.23
N GLY A 102 -7.93 -1.55 -3.87
CA GLY A 102 -6.79 -0.85 -3.29
C GLY A 102 -7.14 0.60 -2.96
N THR A 103 -7.93 1.25 -3.82
CA THR A 103 -8.43 2.62 -3.63
C THR A 103 -9.29 2.71 -2.37
N GLU A 104 -10.19 1.76 -2.17
CA GLU A 104 -11.14 1.72 -1.08
C GLU A 104 -10.42 1.53 0.27
N VAL A 105 -9.33 0.75 0.31
CA VAL A 105 -8.49 0.65 1.52
C VAL A 105 -7.79 1.96 1.84
N VAL A 106 -7.29 2.68 0.81
CA VAL A 106 -6.66 4.00 0.99
C VAL A 106 -7.68 5.01 1.51
N LEU A 107 -8.85 5.11 0.88
CA LEU A 107 -9.94 6.00 1.33
C LEU A 107 -10.42 5.65 2.74
N TYR A 108 -10.55 4.36 3.07
CA TYR A 108 -10.92 3.92 4.41
C TYR A 108 -9.90 4.38 5.44
N THR A 109 -8.61 4.28 5.12
CA THR A 109 -7.53 4.71 6.00
C THR A 109 -7.63 6.21 6.29
N ILE A 110 -7.85 7.03 5.27
CA ILE A 110 -8.03 8.48 5.41
C ILE A 110 -9.26 8.79 6.27
N TRP A 111 -10.40 8.18 5.95
CA TRP A 111 -11.65 8.35 6.68
C TRP A 111 -11.52 7.94 8.15
N TYR A 112 -10.90 6.79 8.43
CA TYR A 112 -10.77 6.26 9.79
C TYR A 112 -9.82 7.13 10.63
N LEU A 113 -8.70 7.55 10.07
CA LEU A 113 -7.75 8.45 10.74
C LEU A 113 -8.40 9.80 11.08
N THR A 114 -9.09 10.42 10.14
CA THR A 114 -9.73 11.73 10.37
C THR A 114 -10.86 11.66 11.41
N LYS A 115 -11.74 10.65 11.34
CA LYS A 115 -12.84 10.52 12.32
C LYS A 115 -12.38 10.15 13.74
N SER A 116 -11.21 9.52 13.87
CA SER A 116 -10.66 9.01 15.15
C SER A 116 -9.69 9.98 15.84
N TYR A 117 -9.18 10.98 15.12
CA TYR A 117 -8.30 12.00 15.71
C TYR A 117 -8.97 12.73 16.88
N GLY A 118 -8.27 12.81 18.02
CA GLY A 118 -8.79 13.38 19.27
C GLY A 118 -9.77 12.47 20.04
N LYS A 119 -10.01 11.25 19.56
CA LYS A 119 -10.94 10.28 20.18
C LYS A 119 -10.29 8.93 20.49
N VAL A 120 -9.31 8.52 19.68
CA VAL A 120 -8.51 7.31 19.89
C VAL A 120 -7.09 7.74 20.20
N ASP A 121 -6.66 7.62 21.46
CA ASP A 121 -5.35 8.10 21.95
C ASP A 121 -4.19 7.55 21.13
N ARG A 122 -4.23 6.25 20.81
CA ARG A 122 -3.18 5.57 20.04
C ARG A 122 -3.00 6.18 18.64
N LEU A 123 -4.11 6.44 17.93
CA LEU A 123 -4.08 7.03 16.59
C LEU A 123 -3.79 8.54 16.66
N THR A 124 -4.30 9.23 17.68
CA THR A 124 -4.01 10.66 17.91
C THR A 124 -2.51 10.87 18.12
N ALA A 125 -1.87 10.07 18.98
CA ALA A 125 -0.44 10.13 19.24
C ALA A 125 0.41 9.72 18.02
N LEU A 126 -0.15 8.93 17.08
CA LEU A 126 0.48 8.64 15.80
C LEU A 126 0.40 9.86 14.86
N LEU A 127 -0.80 10.42 14.66
CA LEU A 127 -1.03 11.58 13.80
C LEU A 127 -0.31 12.84 14.28
N ASP A 128 -0.16 13.02 15.59
CA ASP A 128 0.58 14.13 16.17
C ASP A 128 2.08 14.06 15.83
N ARG A 129 2.67 12.88 15.62
CA ARG A 129 4.11 12.74 15.35
C ARG A 129 4.47 12.35 13.92
N ALA A 130 3.50 12.02 13.08
CA ALA A 130 3.73 11.55 11.72
C ALA A 130 2.91 12.33 10.68
N THR A 131 3.36 12.22 9.44
CA THR A 131 2.64 12.68 8.25
C THR A 131 2.26 11.47 7.40
N PHE A 132 1.11 11.51 6.75
CA PHE A 132 0.70 10.47 5.81
C PHE A 132 0.46 11.10 4.44
N TYR A 133 1.07 10.51 3.41
CA TYR A 133 0.84 10.87 2.03
C TYR A 133 0.07 9.74 1.35
N PHE A 134 -1.09 10.06 0.80
CA PHE A 134 -1.98 9.09 0.17
C PHE A 134 -2.12 9.37 -1.31
N ILE A 135 -1.96 8.34 -2.15
CA ILE A 135 -2.38 8.36 -3.55
C ILE A 135 -3.49 7.32 -3.72
N PRO A 136 -4.78 7.71 -3.60
CA PRO A 136 -5.88 6.74 -3.65
C PRO A 136 -5.94 5.95 -4.95
N MET A 137 -5.63 6.59 -6.08
CA MET A 137 -5.66 5.99 -7.41
C MET A 137 -4.38 6.32 -8.16
N VAL A 138 -3.50 5.32 -8.31
CA VAL A 138 -2.27 5.45 -9.10
C VAL A 138 -2.56 5.44 -10.60
N ASN A 139 -3.51 4.61 -11.04
CA ASN A 139 -3.87 4.46 -12.45
C ASN A 139 -5.34 4.87 -12.70
N PRO A 140 -5.65 6.18 -12.71
CA PRO A 140 -7.02 6.66 -12.87
C PRO A 140 -7.61 6.33 -14.25
N ASP A 141 -6.78 6.20 -15.29
CA ASP A 141 -7.23 5.84 -16.64
C ASP A 141 -7.66 4.37 -16.71
N GLY A 142 -6.81 3.46 -16.21
CA GLY A 142 -7.11 2.03 -16.14
C GLY A 142 -8.32 1.74 -15.23
N ARG A 143 -8.46 2.48 -14.11
CA ARG A 143 -9.67 2.40 -13.29
C ARG A 143 -10.91 2.77 -14.08
N THR A 144 -10.89 3.93 -14.73
CA THR A 144 -12.05 4.44 -15.48
C THR A 144 -12.45 3.44 -16.57
N TYR A 145 -11.46 2.95 -17.33
CA TYR A 145 -11.69 1.92 -18.34
C TYR A 145 -12.31 0.65 -17.75
N TRP A 146 -11.84 0.18 -16.59
CA TRP A 146 -12.39 -1.02 -15.95
C TRP A 146 -13.88 -0.87 -15.58
N PHE A 147 -14.31 0.31 -15.14
CA PHE A 147 -15.72 0.57 -14.84
C PHE A 147 -16.56 0.69 -16.12
N ASP A 148 -16.10 1.50 -17.07
CA ASP A 148 -16.89 1.94 -18.23
C ASP A 148 -16.93 0.92 -19.37
N ALA A 149 -15.88 0.10 -19.51
CA ALA A 149 -15.76 -0.86 -20.60
C ALA A 149 -16.15 -2.29 -20.18
N PRO A 150 -16.59 -3.13 -21.14
CA PRO A 150 -16.69 -4.57 -20.95
C PRO A 150 -15.34 -5.16 -20.60
N ASN A 151 -15.31 -5.95 -19.54
CA ASN A 151 -14.10 -6.58 -19.03
C ASN A 151 -14.43 -7.92 -18.39
N ASN A 152 -13.41 -8.75 -18.19
CA ASN A 152 -13.49 -9.93 -17.32
C ASN A 152 -12.84 -9.64 -15.97
N MET A 153 -12.74 -10.64 -15.08
CA MET A 153 -12.12 -10.41 -13.77
C MET A 153 -10.63 -10.05 -13.83
N HIS A 154 -9.93 -10.40 -14.91
CA HIS A 154 -8.50 -10.20 -15.10
C HIS A 154 -8.13 -8.97 -15.95
N SER A 155 -9.08 -8.45 -16.74
CA SER A 155 -8.90 -7.27 -17.59
C SER A 155 -9.69 -6.06 -17.08
N SER A 156 -9.36 -4.83 -17.48
CA SER A 156 -8.03 -4.42 -17.95
C SER A 156 -7.12 -4.15 -16.74
N ARG A 157 -5.87 -4.59 -16.85
CA ARG A 157 -4.88 -4.49 -15.76
C ARG A 157 -3.95 -3.29 -15.94
N GLY A 158 -3.58 -2.97 -17.17
CA GLY A 158 -2.61 -1.93 -17.51
C GLY A 158 -3.16 -0.51 -17.39
N GLY A 159 -2.39 0.47 -17.86
CA GLY A 159 -2.90 1.83 -18.10
C GLY A 159 -3.54 1.94 -19.49
N GLN A 160 -3.57 3.15 -20.04
CA GLN A 160 -4.19 3.46 -21.34
C GLN A 160 -3.22 4.17 -22.30
N VAL A 161 -1.90 3.97 -22.11
CA VAL A 161 -0.90 4.38 -23.11
C VAL A 161 -0.94 3.37 -24.26
N PRO A 162 -1.12 3.80 -25.52
CA PRO A 162 -1.13 2.88 -26.65
C PRO A 162 0.19 2.13 -26.81
N VAL A 163 0.09 0.82 -27.06
CA VAL A 163 1.24 -0.06 -27.32
C VAL A 163 0.92 -1.03 -28.44
N ASP A 164 1.96 -1.37 -29.20
CA ASP A 164 1.92 -2.37 -30.27
C ASP A 164 2.33 -3.69 -29.60
N ASN A 165 1.33 -4.50 -29.24
CA ASN A 165 1.55 -5.67 -28.39
C ASN A 165 2.17 -6.84 -29.15
N ASP A 166 1.79 -7.02 -30.41
CA ASP A 166 2.16 -8.13 -31.29
C ASP A 166 3.26 -7.75 -32.31
N GLY A 167 3.54 -6.46 -32.49
CA GLY A 167 4.64 -5.94 -33.30
C GLY A 167 4.29 -5.74 -34.78
N ASP A 168 3.01 -5.62 -35.11
CA ASP A 168 2.52 -5.48 -36.49
C ASP A 168 2.57 -4.03 -37.02
N GLY A 169 2.88 -3.07 -36.13
CA GLY A 169 2.98 -1.64 -36.42
C GLY A 169 1.69 -0.86 -36.16
N ARG A 170 0.68 -1.49 -35.55
CA ARG A 170 -0.58 -0.89 -35.14
C ARG A 170 -0.75 -0.97 -33.61
N PHE A 171 -1.76 -0.30 -33.07
CA PHE A 171 -1.89 -0.09 -31.63
C PHE A 171 -3.32 -0.34 -31.17
N ASP A 172 -3.48 -1.23 -30.19
CA ASP A 172 -4.75 -1.53 -29.49
C ASP A 172 -5.89 -1.93 -30.45
N GLU A 173 -5.64 -2.80 -31.43
CA GLU A 173 -6.58 -3.12 -32.52
C GLU A 173 -7.59 -4.25 -32.24
N ASP A 174 -7.35 -5.11 -31.25
CA ASP A 174 -8.16 -6.29 -30.93
C ASP A 174 -8.61 -6.31 -29.45
N PRO A 175 -9.46 -5.35 -29.01
CA PRO A 175 -10.00 -5.34 -27.66
C PRO A 175 -11.12 -6.40 -27.48
N PRO A 176 -11.43 -6.79 -26.22
CA PRO A 176 -12.54 -7.67 -25.94
C PRO A 176 -13.88 -7.22 -26.54
N ASN A 177 -14.51 -8.11 -27.30
CA ASN A 177 -15.80 -7.88 -27.94
C ASN A 177 -16.95 -8.45 -27.10
N ASP A 178 -17.77 -7.58 -26.50
CA ASP A 178 -19.01 -7.94 -25.80
C ASP A 178 -20.11 -8.28 -26.80
N LEU A 179 -20.38 -9.57 -26.98
CA LEU A 179 -21.23 -10.10 -28.04
C LEU A 179 -22.72 -9.88 -27.78
N ASP A 180 -23.09 -9.68 -26.53
CA ASP A 180 -24.48 -9.57 -26.11
C ASP A 180 -24.83 -8.27 -25.41
N GLY A 181 -23.83 -7.42 -25.17
CA GLY A 181 -23.98 -6.05 -24.68
C GLY A 181 -24.28 -5.96 -23.19
N ASP A 182 -23.94 -6.99 -22.40
CA ASP A 182 -24.19 -7.01 -20.95
C ASP A 182 -23.04 -6.40 -20.10
N GLY A 183 -21.97 -5.92 -20.75
CA GLY A 183 -20.82 -5.28 -20.14
C GLY A 183 -19.88 -6.25 -19.42
N GLN A 184 -20.07 -7.55 -19.60
CA GLN A 184 -19.18 -8.61 -19.13
C GLN A 184 -18.49 -9.25 -20.33
N ILE A 185 -17.23 -9.64 -20.14
CA ILE A 185 -16.55 -10.53 -21.06
C ILE A 185 -16.48 -11.88 -20.37
N VAL A 186 -17.33 -12.81 -20.80
CA VAL A 186 -17.42 -14.15 -20.19
C VAL A 186 -16.71 -15.20 -21.06
N GLN A 187 -16.89 -16.48 -20.74
CA GLN A 187 -16.32 -17.56 -21.55
C GLN A 187 -17.30 -17.94 -22.65
N MET A 188 -16.76 -18.43 -23.77
CA MET A 188 -17.55 -19.07 -24.81
C MET A 188 -17.34 -20.58 -24.78
N ARG A 189 -18.39 -21.33 -25.12
CA ARG A 189 -18.29 -22.76 -25.38
C ARG A 189 -19.09 -23.13 -26.61
N ARG A 190 -18.63 -24.13 -27.36
CA ARG A 190 -19.37 -24.68 -28.50
C ARG A 190 -19.55 -26.17 -28.35
N ALA A 191 -20.70 -26.68 -28.78
CA ALA A 191 -20.93 -28.11 -28.85
C ALA A 191 -19.97 -28.74 -29.88
N ASP A 192 -19.17 -29.71 -29.44
CA ASP A 192 -18.26 -30.47 -30.32
C ASP A 192 -18.27 -31.95 -29.87
N PRO A 193 -18.64 -32.92 -30.75
CA PRO A 193 -18.59 -34.35 -30.44
C PRO A 193 -17.21 -34.88 -30.00
N HIS A 194 -16.13 -34.18 -30.34
CA HIS A 194 -14.75 -34.47 -29.96
C HIS A 194 -14.22 -33.54 -28.87
N GLY A 195 -15.07 -32.67 -28.34
CA GLY A 195 -14.72 -31.70 -27.31
C GLY A 195 -14.10 -32.33 -26.06
N ARG A 196 -13.21 -31.55 -25.45
CA ARG A 196 -12.45 -31.94 -24.23
C ARG A 196 -13.22 -31.71 -22.93
N TRP A 197 -14.37 -31.04 -23.00
CA TRP A 197 -15.14 -30.63 -21.84
C TRP A 197 -16.55 -31.17 -21.88
N ARG A 198 -17.17 -31.30 -20.70
CA ARG A 198 -18.60 -31.57 -20.55
C ARG A 198 -19.14 -30.80 -19.36
N GLU A 199 -20.45 -30.66 -19.29
CA GLU A 199 -21.13 -30.17 -18.11
C GLU A 199 -20.89 -31.11 -16.92
N SER A 200 -20.66 -30.53 -15.75
CA SER A 200 -20.58 -31.29 -14.51
C SER A 200 -21.95 -31.92 -14.21
N PRO A 201 -22.01 -33.22 -13.88
CA PRO A 201 -23.26 -33.85 -13.44
C PRO A 201 -23.87 -33.22 -12.19
N ASP A 202 -23.05 -32.54 -11.38
CA ASP A 202 -23.48 -31.88 -10.15
C ASP A 202 -24.07 -30.48 -10.41
N ASP A 203 -23.57 -29.77 -11.42
CA ASP A 203 -24.03 -28.42 -11.79
C ASP A 203 -23.66 -28.12 -13.27
N PRO A 204 -24.64 -27.92 -14.17
CA PRO A 204 -24.37 -27.74 -15.60
C PRO A 204 -23.66 -26.41 -15.94
N ARG A 205 -23.56 -25.48 -14.98
CA ARG A 205 -22.77 -24.26 -15.13
C ARG A 205 -21.26 -24.53 -15.10
N ILE A 206 -20.86 -25.61 -14.43
CA ILE A 206 -19.46 -25.97 -14.24
C ILE A 206 -19.01 -26.91 -15.36
N MET A 207 -17.87 -26.59 -15.99
CA MET A 207 -17.27 -27.43 -17.02
C MET A 207 -16.19 -28.32 -16.42
N VAL A 208 -16.25 -29.62 -16.72
CA VAL A 208 -15.27 -30.61 -16.27
C VAL A 208 -14.58 -31.26 -17.46
N PRO A 209 -13.27 -31.55 -17.36
CA PRO A 209 -12.57 -32.24 -18.43
C PRO A 209 -13.14 -33.64 -18.63
N VAL A 210 -13.20 -34.07 -19.89
CA VAL A 210 -13.63 -35.40 -20.29
C VAL A 210 -12.39 -36.24 -20.55
N ASP A 211 -12.32 -37.42 -19.93
CA ASP A 211 -11.32 -38.42 -20.29
C ASP A 211 -11.48 -38.78 -21.80
N PRO A 212 -10.43 -38.66 -22.62
CA PRO A 212 -10.48 -38.97 -24.05
C PRO A 212 -11.06 -40.36 -24.36
N GLU A 213 -10.88 -41.34 -23.47
CA GLU A 213 -11.38 -42.71 -23.66
C GLU A 213 -12.84 -42.91 -23.21
N SER A 214 -13.45 -41.92 -22.56
CA SER A 214 -14.83 -42.00 -22.08
C SER A 214 -15.83 -42.07 -23.22
N LYS A 215 -16.50 -43.23 -23.35
CA LYS A 215 -17.63 -43.47 -24.25
C LYS A 215 -18.94 -43.38 -23.47
N GLY A 216 -19.44 -42.17 -23.24
CA GLY A 216 -20.75 -41.93 -22.64
C GLY A 216 -21.65 -41.08 -23.53
N ASP A 217 -22.96 -41.18 -23.31
CA ASP A 217 -23.98 -40.38 -23.98
C ASP A 217 -24.14 -39.04 -23.24
N PHE A 218 -23.20 -38.12 -23.50
CA PHE A 218 -23.23 -36.77 -22.95
C PHE A 218 -22.69 -35.78 -23.98
N GLN A 219 -23.24 -34.56 -23.98
CA GLN A 219 -22.75 -33.49 -24.85
C GLN A 219 -21.32 -33.11 -24.46
N ARG A 220 -20.45 -33.06 -25.47
CA ARG A 220 -19.08 -32.57 -25.34
C ARG A 220 -18.99 -31.15 -25.88
N TYR A 221 -18.06 -30.38 -25.31
CA TYR A 221 -17.83 -28.99 -25.64
C TYR A 221 -16.35 -28.72 -25.86
N ASP A 222 -16.08 -27.80 -26.78
CA ASP A 222 -14.83 -27.05 -26.82
C ASP A 222 -15.03 -25.71 -26.12
N LEU A 223 -14.10 -25.36 -25.22
CA LEU A 223 -14.03 -24.03 -24.64
C LEU A 223 -13.31 -23.10 -25.61
N VAL A 224 -13.97 -22.00 -25.96
CA VAL A 224 -13.40 -20.88 -26.69
C VAL A 224 -13.26 -19.77 -25.64
N TRP A 225 -12.03 -19.58 -25.16
CA TRP A 225 -11.75 -19.14 -23.78
C TRP A 225 -12.36 -17.81 -23.36
N SER A 226 -12.37 -16.82 -24.24
CA SER A 226 -12.93 -15.50 -23.99
C SER A 226 -13.98 -15.17 -25.02
N GLU A 227 -15.03 -14.49 -24.60
CA GLU A 227 -16.01 -13.83 -25.45
C GLU A 227 -15.34 -12.79 -26.34
N GLY A 228 -15.52 -12.94 -27.65
CA GLY A 228 -15.07 -11.98 -28.67
C GLY A 228 -14.76 -12.59 -30.03
N PHE A 229 -14.20 -11.79 -30.94
CA PHE A 229 -13.81 -12.17 -32.29
C PHE A 229 -12.34 -11.81 -32.55
N ASP A 230 -11.78 -12.39 -33.60
CA ASP A 230 -10.48 -12.02 -34.18
C ASP A 230 -10.71 -10.79 -35.07
N ASP A 231 -10.45 -9.59 -34.54
CA ASP A 231 -10.76 -8.32 -35.22
C ASP A 231 -9.81 -8.00 -36.37
N ASP A 232 -8.58 -8.52 -36.36
CA ASP A 232 -7.53 -8.23 -37.36
C ASP A 232 -7.22 -9.40 -38.31
N GLY A 233 -7.72 -10.60 -38.01
CA GLY A 233 -7.63 -11.81 -38.83
C GLY A 233 -6.33 -12.58 -38.67
N ASP A 234 -5.59 -12.41 -37.57
CA ASP A 234 -4.32 -13.07 -37.30
C ASP A 234 -4.47 -14.50 -36.72
N GLY A 235 -5.69 -14.85 -36.29
CA GLY A 235 -6.08 -16.13 -35.74
C GLY A 235 -6.17 -16.19 -34.22
N GLU A 236 -5.85 -15.10 -33.52
CA GLU A 236 -6.04 -14.94 -32.08
C GLU A 236 -7.28 -14.06 -31.79
N VAL A 237 -7.76 -14.00 -30.54
CA VAL A 237 -9.02 -13.32 -30.19
C VAL A 237 -8.82 -12.49 -28.93
N ASN A 238 -9.11 -11.20 -29.00
CA ASN A 238 -8.97 -10.22 -27.93
C ASN A 238 -7.54 -10.05 -27.39
N GLU A 239 -6.52 -10.14 -28.24
CA GLU A 239 -5.11 -10.14 -27.82
C GLU A 239 -4.44 -8.75 -27.84
N ASP A 240 -5.05 -7.74 -28.47
CA ASP A 240 -4.50 -6.37 -28.57
C ASP A 240 -5.50 -5.28 -28.13
N GLY A 241 -5.95 -5.36 -26.87
CA GLY A 241 -6.75 -4.29 -26.25
C GLY A 241 -5.92 -3.22 -25.52
N PRO A 242 -6.52 -2.06 -25.17
CA PRO A 242 -5.85 -0.99 -24.43
C PRO A 242 -5.14 -1.50 -23.16
N GLY A 243 -3.80 -1.44 -23.15
CA GLY A 243 -3.02 -2.02 -22.06
C GLY A 243 -1.66 -2.56 -22.50
N GLY A 244 -1.38 -3.84 -22.27
CA GLY A 244 -0.16 -4.50 -22.76
C GLY A 244 1.14 -4.32 -21.96
N TYR A 245 1.23 -3.27 -21.14
CA TYR A 245 2.33 -3.04 -20.20
C TYR A 245 1.87 -3.13 -18.74
N ASP A 246 2.83 -3.36 -17.84
CA ASP A 246 2.60 -3.44 -16.40
C ASP A 246 3.23 -2.19 -15.72
N PRO A 247 2.42 -1.25 -15.20
CA PRO A 247 2.93 -0.05 -14.52
C PRO A 247 3.77 -0.38 -13.27
N ASN A 248 3.64 -1.57 -12.70
CA ASN A 248 4.51 -2.07 -11.64
C ASN A 248 5.75 -2.81 -12.19
N ARG A 249 6.17 -2.51 -13.43
CA ARG A 249 7.48 -2.84 -14.04
C ARG A 249 8.22 -1.60 -14.55
N ASP A 250 7.69 -0.41 -14.29
CA ASP A 250 8.22 0.87 -14.79
C ASP A 250 9.18 1.56 -13.79
N TRP A 251 9.52 0.94 -12.65
CA TRP A 251 10.27 1.61 -11.58
C TRP A 251 11.79 1.42 -11.74
N PRO A 252 12.64 2.37 -11.27
CA PRO A 252 14.07 2.34 -11.55
C PRO A 252 14.86 1.13 -11.01
N ALA A 253 14.49 0.59 -9.84
CA ALA A 253 15.29 -0.45 -9.20
C ALA A 253 15.30 -1.74 -10.01
N ASP A 254 16.51 -2.12 -10.45
CA ASP A 254 16.76 -3.32 -11.26
C ASP A 254 15.80 -3.42 -12.45
N TRP A 255 15.47 -2.28 -13.06
CA TRP A 255 14.64 -2.24 -14.26
C TRP A 255 15.31 -3.02 -15.40
N GLN A 256 14.51 -3.78 -16.16
CA GLN A 256 14.98 -4.57 -17.29
C GLN A 256 14.10 -4.34 -18.52
N PRO A 257 14.66 -4.44 -19.73
CA PRO A 257 13.89 -4.31 -20.97
C PRO A 257 12.88 -5.45 -21.17
N ARG A 258 11.89 -5.22 -22.04
CA ARG A 258 10.75 -6.11 -22.32
C ARG A 258 11.13 -7.58 -22.58
N TYR A 259 12.27 -7.83 -23.24
CA TYR A 259 12.73 -9.21 -23.53
C TYR A 259 13.23 -9.98 -22.30
N ILE A 260 13.45 -9.32 -21.16
CA ILE A 260 13.76 -9.93 -19.86
C ILE A 260 12.53 -9.85 -18.95
N GLN A 261 11.92 -8.67 -18.86
CA GLN A 261 10.75 -8.42 -18.02
C GLN A 261 9.56 -8.06 -18.90
N SER A 262 8.65 -9.02 -19.11
CA SER A 262 7.39 -8.75 -19.79
C SER A 262 6.61 -7.64 -19.07
N GLY A 263 5.92 -6.80 -19.86
CA GLY A 263 5.19 -5.62 -19.40
C GLY A 263 6.06 -4.41 -19.05
N ALA A 264 7.39 -4.52 -19.09
CA ALA A 264 8.26 -3.36 -18.95
C ALA A 264 8.18 -2.46 -20.20
N MET A 265 8.24 -1.16 -19.95
CA MET A 265 8.27 -0.13 -20.98
C MET A 265 9.65 -0.02 -21.66
N ASP A 266 9.96 1.10 -22.31
CA ASP A 266 11.24 1.31 -23.03
C ASP A 266 12.40 1.76 -22.12
N PHE A 267 12.07 2.40 -21.00
CA PHE A 267 12.99 2.87 -19.96
C PHE A 267 12.20 3.10 -18.66
N PRO A 268 12.83 3.11 -17.47
CA PRO A 268 12.11 3.32 -16.22
C PRO A 268 11.53 4.74 -16.12
N LEU A 269 10.37 4.86 -15.47
CA LEU A 269 9.58 6.08 -15.34
C LEU A 269 9.14 6.65 -16.69
N ARG A 270 8.88 5.77 -17.67
CA ARG A 270 8.28 6.18 -18.95
C ARG A 270 6.86 6.70 -18.71
N LEU A 271 6.12 6.05 -17.81
CA LEU A 271 4.71 6.36 -17.59
C LEU A 271 4.56 7.70 -16.86
N PRO A 272 3.65 8.58 -17.30
CA PRO A 272 3.42 9.84 -16.62
C PRO A 272 2.96 9.64 -15.17
N GLU A 273 2.22 8.55 -14.90
CA GLU A 273 1.75 8.20 -13.56
C GLU A 273 2.91 7.84 -12.62
N SER A 274 3.75 6.88 -13.03
CA SER A 274 4.93 6.46 -12.25
C SER A 274 5.89 7.63 -12.03
N LYS A 275 6.08 8.46 -13.06
CA LYS A 275 6.96 9.64 -12.99
C LYS A 275 6.45 10.67 -11.98
N ALA A 276 5.16 11.01 -12.01
CA ALA A 276 4.56 11.95 -11.06
C ALA A 276 4.72 11.48 -9.61
N ILE A 277 4.50 10.18 -9.37
CA ILE A 277 4.69 9.57 -8.04
C ILE A 277 6.16 9.57 -7.63
N ALA A 278 7.08 9.24 -8.55
CA ALA A 278 8.50 9.24 -8.26
C ALA A 278 9.00 10.64 -7.87
N GLU A 279 8.61 11.68 -8.62
CA GLU A 279 8.91 13.08 -8.31
C GLU A 279 8.31 13.49 -6.95
N PHE A 280 7.08 13.08 -6.67
CA PHE A 280 6.41 13.32 -5.39
C PHE A 280 7.17 12.72 -4.20
N ILE A 281 7.60 11.45 -4.30
CA ILE A 281 8.34 10.74 -3.26
C ILE A 281 9.75 11.32 -3.09
N LEU A 282 10.46 11.60 -4.18
CA LEU A 282 11.81 12.17 -4.14
C LEU A 282 11.85 13.57 -3.51
N ALA A 283 10.77 14.35 -3.66
CA ALA A 283 10.62 15.65 -2.98
C ALA A 283 10.35 15.54 -1.47
N ARG A 284 10.08 14.33 -0.94
CA ARG A 284 9.65 14.07 0.44
C ARG A 284 10.61 13.08 1.12
N PRO A 285 11.84 13.50 1.46
CA PRO A 285 12.86 12.63 2.05
C PRO A 285 12.47 12.07 3.44
N ASN A 286 11.44 12.64 4.05
CA ASN A 286 10.89 12.22 5.34
C ASN A 286 10.05 10.95 5.28
N ILE A 287 9.78 10.40 4.09
CA ILE A 287 9.12 9.10 3.94
C ILE A 287 10.03 8.00 4.48
N ALA A 288 9.58 7.36 5.56
CA ALA A 288 10.27 6.27 6.26
C ALA A 288 9.61 4.90 6.05
N ALA A 289 8.35 4.89 5.61
CA ALA A 289 7.58 3.67 5.35
C ALA A 289 6.70 3.81 4.10
N VAL A 290 6.50 2.71 3.37
CA VAL A 290 5.62 2.62 2.19
C VAL A 290 4.68 1.43 2.32
N GLN A 291 3.42 1.63 1.93
CA GLN A 291 2.43 0.57 1.77
C GLN A 291 1.71 0.72 0.44
N ALA A 292 1.85 -0.27 -0.43
CA ALA A 292 1.14 -0.34 -1.71
C ALA A 292 0.07 -1.44 -1.67
N TYR A 293 -1.13 -1.15 -2.17
CA TYR A 293 -2.23 -2.12 -2.23
C TYR A 293 -2.48 -2.61 -3.65
N HIS A 294 -2.47 -3.93 -3.80
CA HIS A 294 -2.69 -4.69 -5.02
C HIS A 294 -3.79 -5.75 -4.83
N ASN A 295 -4.00 -6.60 -5.82
CA ASN A 295 -4.72 -7.87 -5.66
C ASN A 295 -4.13 -8.97 -6.59
N SER A 296 -4.31 -10.26 -6.33
CA SER A 296 -5.08 -10.90 -5.26
C SER A 296 -4.32 -12.05 -4.64
N GLY A 297 -4.80 -12.55 -3.50
CA GLY A 297 -4.36 -13.83 -2.92
C GLY A 297 -4.14 -13.82 -1.42
N GLY A 298 -4.29 -12.67 -0.75
CA GLY A 298 -3.99 -12.52 0.68
C GLY A 298 -2.49 -12.66 0.92
N MET A 299 -1.72 -11.65 0.55
CA MET A 299 -0.26 -11.66 0.72
C MET A 299 0.25 -10.35 1.28
N ILE A 300 1.33 -10.43 2.04
CA ILE A 300 2.13 -9.30 2.51
C ILE A 300 3.52 -9.52 1.93
N LEU A 301 3.82 -8.79 0.87
CA LEU A 301 5.03 -8.95 0.07
C LEU A 301 6.08 -7.92 0.47
N ARG A 302 7.34 -8.36 0.46
CA ARG A 302 8.51 -7.47 0.49
C ARG A 302 9.50 -7.86 -0.61
N GLY A 303 10.37 -6.92 -0.98
CA GLY A 303 11.55 -7.22 -1.78
C GLY A 303 12.54 -8.15 -1.05
N PRO A 304 13.60 -8.65 -1.70
CA PRO A 304 14.02 -8.27 -3.04
C PRO A 304 13.10 -8.84 -4.12
N GLY A 305 13.06 -8.16 -5.28
CA GLY A 305 12.33 -8.61 -6.47
C GLY A 305 13.04 -9.74 -7.23
N VAL A 306 14.33 -9.92 -6.97
CA VAL A 306 15.20 -10.87 -7.69
C VAL A 306 16.14 -11.62 -6.76
N LYS A 307 16.62 -12.79 -7.20
CA LYS A 307 17.44 -13.69 -6.37
C LYS A 307 18.83 -13.16 -6.03
N TYR A 308 19.43 -12.35 -6.91
CA TYR A 308 20.82 -11.88 -6.76
C TYR A 308 20.93 -10.58 -5.94
N ILE A 309 19.81 -9.99 -5.53
CA ILE A 309 19.80 -8.86 -4.61
C ILE A 309 19.57 -9.42 -3.20
N GLU A 310 20.44 -9.04 -2.28
CA GLU A 310 20.38 -9.46 -0.87
C GLU A 310 20.15 -8.25 0.03
N TYR A 311 19.19 -8.36 0.93
CA TYR A 311 18.92 -7.35 1.94
C TYR A 311 19.78 -7.60 3.18
N PRO A 312 20.32 -6.56 3.84
CA PRO A 312 21.03 -6.71 5.11
C PRO A 312 20.16 -7.38 6.18
N GLN A 313 20.80 -8.13 7.09
CA GLN A 313 20.08 -8.87 8.14
C GLN A 313 19.34 -7.93 9.10
N GLU A 314 19.88 -6.75 9.35
CA GLU A 314 19.27 -5.70 10.18
C GLU A 314 17.93 -5.25 9.60
N ASP A 315 17.87 -4.98 8.30
CA ASP A 315 16.65 -4.57 7.61
C ASP A 315 15.65 -5.75 7.53
N LEU A 316 16.14 -6.97 7.27
CA LEU A 316 15.31 -8.18 7.27
C LEU A 316 14.66 -8.45 8.62
N ALA A 317 15.35 -8.17 9.73
CA ALA A 317 14.78 -8.31 11.08
C ALA A 317 13.59 -7.34 11.31
N VAL A 318 13.66 -6.12 10.75
CA VAL A 318 12.55 -5.16 10.77
C VAL A 318 11.37 -5.69 9.94
N TYR A 319 11.64 -6.12 8.71
CA TYR A 319 10.62 -6.70 7.82
C TYR A 319 9.93 -7.92 8.43
N GLU A 320 10.68 -8.85 9.03
CA GLU A 320 10.14 -10.06 9.66
C GLU A 320 9.18 -9.71 10.80
N ARG A 321 9.57 -8.79 11.68
CA ARG A 321 8.73 -8.41 12.83
C ARG A 321 7.44 -7.72 12.39
N ILE A 322 7.52 -6.84 11.39
CA ILE A 322 6.34 -6.13 10.88
C ILE A 322 5.44 -7.10 10.08
N GLY A 323 6.02 -7.86 9.15
CA GLY A 323 5.30 -8.83 8.31
C GLY A 323 4.60 -9.92 9.12
N LYS A 324 5.27 -10.51 10.12
CA LYS A 324 4.66 -11.52 11.01
C LYS A 324 3.53 -10.95 11.86
N ARG A 325 3.62 -9.69 12.28
CA ARG A 325 2.48 -9.02 12.94
C ARG A 325 1.32 -8.84 11.95
N GLY A 326 1.63 -8.51 10.70
CA GLY A 326 0.64 -8.44 9.62
C GLY A 326 -0.11 -9.74 9.43
N GLU A 327 0.57 -10.88 9.32
CA GLU A 327 -0.07 -12.21 9.23
C GLU A 327 -1.03 -12.49 10.40
N ALA A 328 -0.69 -12.01 11.62
CA ALA A 328 -1.55 -12.18 12.78
C ALA A 328 -2.80 -11.28 12.76
N LEU A 329 -2.73 -10.12 12.10
CA LEU A 329 -3.85 -9.17 11.97
C LEU A 329 -4.76 -9.49 10.77
N LEU A 330 -4.17 -10.05 9.72
CA LEU A 330 -4.78 -10.32 8.42
C LEU A 330 -4.96 -11.85 8.25
N PRO A 331 -6.12 -12.42 8.65
CA PRO A 331 -6.37 -13.84 8.43
C PRO A 331 -6.33 -14.14 6.94
N PHE A 332 -5.84 -15.34 6.59
CA PHE A 332 -5.59 -15.79 5.22
C PHE A 332 -4.43 -15.10 4.49
N TYR A 333 -3.79 -14.10 5.11
CA TYR A 333 -2.63 -13.44 4.51
C TYR A 333 -1.34 -14.17 4.87
N ARG A 334 -0.40 -14.17 3.93
CA ARG A 334 0.94 -14.74 4.11
C ARG A 334 2.02 -13.69 3.90
N TYR A 335 2.96 -13.62 4.82
CA TYR A 335 4.15 -12.79 4.68
C TYR A 335 5.19 -13.53 3.83
N MET A 336 5.60 -12.90 2.74
CA MET A 336 6.30 -13.55 1.64
C MET A 336 7.38 -12.63 1.05
N THR A 337 8.41 -13.26 0.50
CA THR A 337 9.46 -12.62 -0.30
C THR A 337 9.08 -12.70 -1.77
N ILE A 338 9.07 -11.58 -2.50
CA ILE A 338 8.64 -11.51 -3.91
C ILE A 338 9.32 -12.58 -4.77
N TRP A 339 10.66 -12.54 -4.93
CA TRP A 339 11.32 -13.47 -5.86
C TRP A 339 11.24 -14.94 -5.45
N LYS A 340 11.22 -15.21 -4.14
CA LYS A 340 11.40 -16.56 -3.58
C LYS A 340 10.07 -17.29 -3.48
N ASP A 341 9.03 -16.61 -3.04
CA ASP A 341 7.75 -17.21 -2.69
C ASP A 341 6.66 -16.90 -3.74
N LEU A 342 6.91 -15.96 -4.67
CA LEU A 342 6.02 -15.60 -5.77
C LEU A 342 6.70 -15.82 -7.13
N TYR A 343 7.29 -14.78 -7.73
CA TYR A 343 8.05 -14.84 -8.98
C TYR A 343 9.03 -13.67 -9.06
N THR A 344 9.99 -13.75 -9.98
CA THR A 344 10.98 -12.68 -10.23
C THR A 344 10.32 -11.43 -10.77
N VAL A 345 10.61 -10.28 -10.15
CA VAL A 345 10.10 -8.96 -10.54
C VAL A 345 11.27 -8.00 -10.71
N HIS A 346 11.38 -7.44 -11.90
CA HIS A 346 12.27 -6.32 -12.22
C HIS A 346 11.46 -5.02 -12.29
N GLY A 347 12.01 -3.91 -11.80
CA GLY A 347 11.35 -2.60 -11.90
C GLY A 347 10.04 -2.46 -11.11
N GLY A 348 9.92 -3.13 -9.96
CA GLY A 348 8.74 -3.00 -9.08
C GLY A 348 8.77 -1.77 -8.16
N PHE A 349 7.59 -1.26 -7.79
CA PHE A 349 7.46 -0.06 -6.95
C PHE A 349 8.11 -0.23 -5.57
N VAL A 350 7.70 -1.26 -4.82
CA VAL A 350 8.19 -1.48 -3.45
C VAL A 350 9.64 -1.95 -3.39
N THR A 351 10.14 -2.55 -4.49
CA THR A 351 11.57 -2.83 -4.65
C THR A 351 12.33 -1.54 -4.90
N TRP A 352 11.80 -0.60 -5.68
CA TRP A 352 12.43 0.72 -5.85
C TRP A 352 12.51 1.52 -4.56
N THR A 353 11.41 1.66 -3.83
CA THR A 353 11.42 2.39 -2.56
C THR A 353 12.32 1.74 -1.52
N ALA A 354 12.41 0.40 -1.48
CA ALA A 354 13.32 -0.29 -0.58
C ALA A 354 14.79 -0.23 -1.02
N GLU A 355 15.09 -0.54 -2.27
CA GLU A 355 16.44 -0.82 -2.74
C GLU A 355 17.24 0.42 -3.14
N ASP A 356 16.55 1.45 -3.64
CA ASP A 356 17.16 2.70 -4.10
C ASP A 356 16.91 3.86 -3.15
N LEU A 357 15.81 3.83 -2.38
CA LEU A 357 15.48 4.86 -1.39
C LEU A 357 15.66 4.38 0.06
N GLY A 358 15.85 3.09 0.31
CA GLY A 358 16.08 2.58 1.66
C GLY A 358 14.87 2.72 2.57
N ILE A 359 13.65 2.67 2.03
CA ILE A 359 12.38 2.80 2.75
C ILE A 359 11.84 1.41 3.08
N ILE A 360 11.33 1.20 4.30
CA ILE A 360 10.70 -0.07 4.65
C ILE A 360 9.33 -0.15 3.96
N SER A 361 9.21 -1.06 2.99
CA SER A 361 8.14 -1.02 1.98
C SER A 361 7.45 -2.37 1.83
N PHE A 362 6.11 -2.38 1.86
CA PHE A 362 5.31 -3.59 1.65
C PHE A 362 4.31 -3.42 0.52
N THR A 363 4.07 -4.49 -0.22
CA THR A 363 2.89 -4.65 -1.07
C THR A 363 1.91 -5.59 -0.38
N ASN A 364 0.63 -5.22 -0.33
CA ASN A 364 -0.43 -6.11 0.13
C ASN A 364 -1.25 -6.58 -1.08
N GLU A 365 -1.22 -7.88 -1.37
CA GLU A 365 -2.12 -8.51 -2.32
C GLU A 365 -3.44 -8.78 -1.61
N LEU A 366 -4.41 -7.88 -1.83
CA LEU A 366 -5.69 -7.89 -1.15
C LEU A 366 -6.55 -9.06 -1.59
N TRP A 367 -7.45 -9.47 -0.69
CA TRP A 367 -8.50 -10.46 -0.93
C TRP A 367 -8.00 -11.88 -1.20
N SER A 368 -8.62 -12.87 -0.57
CA SER A 368 -8.37 -14.28 -0.81
C SER A 368 -9.71 -15.01 -0.93
N GLU A 369 -9.88 -15.86 -1.93
CA GLU A 369 -11.10 -16.66 -2.12
C GLU A 369 -11.41 -17.57 -0.93
N ARG A 370 -10.40 -17.88 -0.10
CA ARG A 370 -10.56 -18.55 1.21
C ARG A 370 -11.53 -17.82 2.15
N GLN A 371 -11.73 -16.53 1.93
CA GLN A 371 -12.64 -15.68 2.70
C GLN A 371 -14.11 -15.87 2.33
N TYR A 372 -14.46 -16.53 1.21
CA TYR A 372 -15.86 -16.81 0.87
C TYR A 372 -16.57 -17.55 2.00
N TYR A 373 -15.95 -18.60 2.55
CA TYR A 373 -16.47 -19.34 3.69
C TYR A 373 -15.66 -19.16 4.97
N SER A 374 -14.66 -18.26 4.96
CA SER A 374 -13.68 -18.08 6.04
C SER A 374 -13.03 -19.40 6.49
N ARG A 375 -12.57 -20.21 5.52
CA ARG A 375 -11.94 -21.51 5.77
C ARG A 375 -10.48 -21.52 5.30
N PRO A 376 -9.61 -22.37 5.87
CA PRO A 376 -8.21 -22.45 5.44
C PRO A 376 -8.06 -22.86 3.96
N GLU A 377 -8.92 -23.76 3.49
CA GLU A 377 -8.95 -24.22 2.11
C GLU A 377 -9.75 -23.26 1.23
N ALA A 378 -9.33 -23.10 -0.02
CA ALA A 378 -10.12 -22.38 -1.02
C ALA A 378 -11.40 -23.16 -1.36
N ALA A 379 -12.45 -22.44 -1.75
CA ALA A 379 -13.67 -23.06 -2.25
C ALA A 379 -13.35 -23.86 -3.52
N ASN A 380 -13.98 -25.03 -3.68
CA ASN A 380 -13.98 -25.71 -4.97
C ASN A 380 -15.07 -25.12 -5.89
N PRO A 381 -15.08 -25.43 -7.21
CA PRO A 381 -16.01 -24.82 -8.15
C PRO A 381 -17.50 -24.95 -7.76
N LYS A 382 -17.89 -26.08 -7.14
CA LYS A 382 -19.27 -26.26 -6.65
C LYS A 382 -19.57 -25.33 -5.48
N GLN A 383 -18.65 -25.20 -4.54
CA GLN A 383 -18.78 -24.30 -3.40
C GLN A 383 -18.79 -22.83 -3.82
N GLU A 384 -18.01 -22.45 -4.84
CA GLU A 384 -18.08 -21.11 -5.42
C GLU A 384 -19.47 -20.83 -6.00
N MET A 385 -20.05 -21.80 -6.70
CA MET A 385 -21.39 -21.68 -7.24
C MET A 385 -22.47 -21.62 -6.16
N GLU A 386 -22.35 -22.43 -5.10
CA GLU A 386 -23.22 -22.35 -3.92
C GLU A 386 -23.08 -20.99 -3.20
N PHE A 387 -21.86 -20.43 -3.14
CA PHE A 387 -21.64 -19.10 -2.59
C PHE A 387 -22.36 -18.04 -3.43
N ASN A 388 -22.23 -18.13 -4.76
CA ASN A 388 -22.96 -17.27 -5.67
C ASN A 388 -24.48 -17.39 -5.46
N ASP A 389 -25.02 -18.60 -5.44
CA ASP A 389 -26.47 -18.85 -5.36
C ASP A 389 -27.07 -18.38 -4.02
N PHE A 390 -26.40 -18.66 -2.90
CA PHE A 390 -26.97 -18.45 -1.57
C PHE A 390 -26.53 -17.16 -0.89
N LEU A 391 -25.33 -16.63 -1.20
CA LEU A 391 -24.81 -15.41 -0.58
C LEU A 391 -24.83 -14.21 -1.53
N LEU A 392 -24.57 -14.42 -2.83
CA LEU A 392 -24.63 -13.36 -3.84
C LEU A 392 -25.96 -13.35 -4.62
N PHE A 393 -26.87 -14.28 -4.31
CA PHE A 393 -28.18 -14.42 -4.94
C PHE A 393 -28.12 -14.50 -6.48
N GLY A 394 -27.12 -15.20 -7.00
CA GLY A 394 -26.92 -15.46 -8.43
C GLY A 394 -26.34 -14.29 -9.23
N GLN A 395 -25.98 -13.18 -8.59
CA GLN A 395 -25.54 -11.96 -9.29
C GLN A 395 -24.13 -12.05 -9.88
N ALA A 396 -23.32 -13.03 -9.48
CA ALA A 396 -21.92 -13.10 -9.87
C ALA A 396 -21.66 -13.99 -11.10
N PHE A 397 -22.67 -14.67 -11.65
CA PHE A 397 -22.49 -15.61 -12.76
C PHE A 397 -23.54 -15.40 -13.85
N VAL A 398 -23.08 -15.26 -15.09
CA VAL A 398 -23.92 -15.25 -16.29
C VAL A 398 -24.19 -16.70 -16.71
N PRO A 399 -25.45 -17.18 -16.66
CA PRO A 399 -25.77 -18.53 -17.12
C PRO A 399 -25.49 -18.73 -18.60
N TRP A 400 -25.10 -19.95 -18.99
CA TRP A 400 -24.86 -20.32 -20.37
C TRP A 400 -26.07 -19.97 -21.27
N LYS A 401 -25.87 -19.03 -22.20
CA LYS A 401 -26.89 -18.54 -23.14
C LYS A 401 -26.38 -18.65 -24.57
N LYS A 402 -27.23 -19.10 -25.50
CA LYS A 402 -26.88 -19.27 -26.90
C LYS A 402 -26.78 -17.93 -27.63
N VAL A 403 -25.71 -17.72 -28.38
CA VAL A 403 -25.44 -16.54 -29.20
C VAL A 403 -24.88 -16.95 -30.56
N GLN A 404 -25.13 -16.12 -31.58
CA GLN A 404 -24.62 -16.34 -32.92
C GLN A 404 -23.27 -15.63 -33.11
N HIS A 405 -22.21 -16.40 -33.30
CA HIS A 405 -20.85 -15.94 -33.52
C HIS A 405 -20.50 -15.94 -35.03
N PRO A 406 -20.09 -14.80 -35.62
CA PRO A 406 -19.59 -14.69 -36.99
C PRO A 406 -18.69 -15.81 -37.50
N ALA A 407 -17.62 -16.17 -36.76
CA ALA A 407 -16.70 -17.25 -37.17
C ALA A 407 -17.15 -18.67 -36.79
N TYR A 408 -17.60 -18.88 -35.53
CA TYR A 408 -17.86 -20.21 -34.98
C TYR A 408 -19.30 -20.72 -35.12
N GLY A 409 -20.25 -19.91 -35.61
CA GLY A 409 -21.65 -20.32 -35.69
C GLY A 409 -22.37 -20.15 -34.34
N GLU A 410 -23.23 -21.11 -33.98
CA GLU A 410 -23.91 -21.07 -32.68
C GLU A 410 -22.92 -21.42 -31.55
N VAL A 411 -22.75 -20.51 -30.60
CA VAL A 411 -21.93 -20.69 -29.38
C VAL A 411 -22.78 -20.41 -28.14
N GLU A 412 -22.29 -20.77 -26.97
CA GLU A 412 -22.89 -20.44 -25.68
C GLU A 412 -21.94 -19.56 -24.87
N LEU A 413 -22.48 -18.46 -24.32
CA LEU A 413 -21.76 -17.51 -23.47
C LEU A 413 -22.15 -17.73 -22.01
N GLY A 414 -21.18 -17.81 -21.12
CA GLY A 414 -21.42 -17.96 -19.69
C GLY A 414 -20.13 -17.88 -18.89
N GLY A 415 -20.26 -17.52 -17.61
CA GLY A 415 -19.09 -17.35 -16.75
C GLY A 415 -19.28 -16.34 -15.64
N TRP A 416 -18.18 -16.11 -14.92
CA TRP A 416 -18.12 -15.17 -13.81
C TRP A 416 -18.03 -13.71 -14.32
N VAL A 417 -18.77 -12.81 -13.68
CA VAL A 417 -18.72 -11.37 -13.98
C VAL A 417 -17.41 -10.73 -13.46
N LYS A 418 -17.01 -9.58 -14.03
CA LYS A 418 -15.76 -8.87 -13.69
C LYS A 418 -15.59 -8.52 -12.21
N MET A 419 -16.70 -8.38 -11.49
CA MET A 419 -16.75 -8.02 -10.06
C MET A 419 -16.52 -9.22 -9.11
N THR A 420 -16.03 -10.36 -9.61
CA THR A 420 -15.91 -11.61 -8.84
C THR A 420 -14.47 -12.12 -8.80
N GLY A 421 -14.14 -12.93 -7.79
CA GLY A 421 -12.84 -13.62 -7.69
C GLY A 421 -11.73 -12.71 -7.18
N ARG A 422 -11.36 -11.69 -7.96
CA ARG A 422 -10.28 -10.74 -7.60
C ARG A 422 -10.71 -9.64 -6.65
N VAL A 423 -11.98 -9.26 -6.72
CA VAL A 423 -12.59 -8.21 -5.89
C VAL A 423 -13.43 -8.88 -4.79
N PRO A 424 -13.39 -8.37 -3.54
CA PRO A 424 -14.25 -8.89 -2.49
C PRO A 424 -15.73 -8.66 -2.81
N PRO A 425 -16.63 -9.58 -2.41
CA PRO A 425 -18.05 -9.27 -2.32
C PRO A 425 -18.29 -7.99 -1.51
N ALA A 426 -19.22 -7.16 -1.98
CA ALA A 426 -19.56 -5.88 -1.39
C ALA A 426 -19.70 -5.92 0.15
N PHE A 427 -20.39 -6.93 0.69
CA PHE A 427 -20.64 -7.05 2.13
C PHE A 427 -19.40 -7.41 2.97
N GLN A 428 -18.29 -7.84 2.34
CA GLN A 428 -17.01 -8.15 3.01
C GLN A 428 -15.97 -7.05 2.84
N LEU A 429 -16.27 -6.00 2.07
CA LEU A 429 -15.33 -4.93 1.75
C LEU A 429 -14.91 -4.15 3.01
N GLU A 430 -15.85 -3.79 3.89
CA GLU A 430 -15.54 -3.05 5.13
C GLU A 430 -14.55 -3.79 6.02
N GLU A 431 -14.72 -5.10 6.20
CA GLU A 431 -13.80 -5.92 7.00
C GLU A 431 -12.40 -5.93 6.36
N LEU A 432 -12.32 -6.11 5.04
CA LEU A 432 -11.06 -6.09 4.30
C LEU A 432 -10.33 -4.76 4.48
N CYS A 433 -11.05 -3.64 4.36
CA CYS A 433 -10.50 -2.31 4.57
C CYS A 433 -10.02 -2.11 6.00
N HIS A 434 -10.83 -2.44 7.00
CA HIS A 434 -10.48 -2.23 8.40
C HIS A 434 -9.24 -3.03 8.83
N ARG A 435 -9.14 -4.29 8.40
CA ARG A 435 -8.01 -5.15 8.73
C ARG A 435 -6.71 -4.66 8.10
N ASN A 436 -6.74 -4.28 6.82
CA ASN A 436 -5.56 -3.74 6.14
C ASN A 436 -5.15 -2.38 6.72
N PHE A 437 -6.11 -1.51 7.02
CA PHE A 437 -5.88 -0.28 7.78
C PHE A 437 -5.13 -0.56 9.10
N ALA A 438 -5.59 -1.53 9.89
CA ALA A 438 -4.98 -1.86 11.19
C ALA A 438 -3.52 -2.33 11.05
N PHE A 439 -3.20 -3.14 10.04
CA PHE A 439 -1.83 -3.53 9.73
C PHE A 439 -0.98 -2.32 9.33
N THR A 440 -1.50 -1.47 8.45
CA THR A 440 -0.79 -0.29 7.95
C THR A 440 -0.53 0.74 9.04
N MET A 441 -1.47 0.92 9.99
CA MET A 441 -1.21 1.75 11.18
C MET A 441 -0.17 1.14 12.11
N TYR A 442 -0.15 -0.19 12.26
CA TYR A 442 0.92 -0.85 13.00
C TYR A 442 2.29 -0.63 12.35
N HIS A 443 2.38 -0.71 11.02
CA HIS A 443 3.58 -0.39 10.26
C HIS A 443 4.00 1.08 10.46
N ALA A 444 3.07 2.03 10.31
CA ALA A 444 3.29 3.45 10.54
C ALA A 444 3.82 3.74 11.95
N GLU A 445 3.31 3.04 12.98
CA GLU A 445 3.77 3.19 14.35
C GLU A 445 5.23 2.79 14.55
N GLN A 446 5.78 1.95 13.67
CA GLN A 446 7.18 1.51 13.73
C GLN A 446 8.15 2.49 13.07
N MET A 447 7.67 3.57 12.44
CA MET A 447 8.52 4.65 11.96
C MET A 447 9.35 5.26 13.11
N PRO A 448 10.52 5.84 12.82
CA PRO A 448 11.46 6.28 13.84
C PRO A 448 10.82 7.19 14.91
N LEU A 449 11.14 6.92 16.17
CA LEU A 449 10.80 7.78 17.31
C LEU A 449 12.06 8.00 18.14
N VAL A 450 12.77 9.07 17.83
CA VAL A 450 14.06 9.40 18.44
C VAL A 450 13.86 10.29 19.66
N GLU A 451 14.58 9.99 20.74
CA GLU A 451 14.64 10.78 21.95
C GLU A 451 16.10 10.98 22.37
N LEU A 452 16.44 12.18 22.87
CA LEU A 452 17.71 12.43 23.56
C LEU A 452 17.53 12.18 25.06
N ARG A 453 18.40 11.36 25.64
CA ARG A 453 18.34 10.93 27.04
C ARG A 453 19.65 11.19 27.75
N ASP A 454 19.53 11.40 29.06
CA ASP A 454 20.63 11.53 30.01
C ASP A 454 21.76 12.45 29.51
N PRO A 455 21.45 13.71 29.11
CA PRO A 455 22.47 14.68 28.77
C PRO A 455 23.28 15.01 30.03
N GLU A 456 24.53 14.56 30.07
CA GLU A 456 25.41 14.70 31.23
C GLU A 456 26.64 15.53 30.86
N ALA A 457 27.02 16.46 31.75
CA ALA A 457 28.27 17.20 31.67
C ALA A 457 29.11 16.88 32.90
N THR A 458 30.26 16.23 32.71
CA THR A 458 31.20 15.90 33.79
C THR A 458 32.46 16.74 33.67
N PRO A 459 32.94 17.39 34.74
CA PRO A 459 34.22 18.10 34.69
C PRO A 459 35.37 17.08 34.55
N ILE A 460 36.30 17.35 33.64
CA ILE A 460 37.51 16.52 33.41
C ILE A 460 38.81 17.34 33.45
N GLY A 461 38.70 18.65 33.69
CA GLY A 461 39.79 19.60 33.86
C GLY A 461 39.27 20.94 34.36
N ASP A 462 40.14 21.95 34.46
CA ASP A 462 39.78 23.27 35.03
C ASP A 462 38.64 23.96 34.28
N ASP A 463 38.74 24.00 32.96
CA ASP A 463 37.72 24.56 32.05
C ASP A 463 37.25 23.52 31.03
N LEU A 464 37.50 22.22 31.29
CA LEU A 464 37.25 21.14 30.34
C LEU A 464 36.15 20.21 30.86
N TRP A 465 35.20 19.92 29.99
CA TRP A 465 34.02 19.11 30.28
C TRP A 465 33.91 17.98 29.28
N ARG A 466 33.48 16.83 29.78
CA ARG A 466 32.98 15.73 28.98
C ARG A 466 31.46 15.83 28.95
N VAL A 467 30.90 16.05 27.78
CA VAL A 467 29.45 16.05 27.56
C VAL A 467 29.06 14.75 26.88
N ARG A 468 28.07 14.04 27.40
CA ARG A 468 27.51 12.82 26.80
C ARG A 468 26.01 12.92 26.65
N VAL A 469 25.48 12.24 25.65
CA VAL A 469 24.04 12.08 25.45
C VAL A 469 23.77 10.71 24.84
N ASP A 470 22.64 10.12 25.21
CA ASP A 470 22.12 8.94 24.56
C ASP A 470 21.06 9.33 23.54
N VAL A 471 21.21 8.85 22.31
CA VAL A 471 20.21 8.95 21.25
C VAL A 471 19.51 7.60 21.16
N HIS A 472 18.23 7.57 21.50
CA HIS A 472 17.43 6.35 21.54
C HIS A 472 16.35 6.39 20.47
N ASN A 473 16.36 5.43 19.54
CA ASN A 473 15.21 5.17 18.67
C ASN A 473 14.32 4.10 19.30
N ARG A 474 13.08 4.45 19.65
CA ARG A 474 12.15 3.56 20.37
C ARG A 474 11.36 2.61 19.48
N ARG A 475 11.53 2.70 18.16
CA ARG A 475 10.73 1.96 17.16
C ARG A 475 11.61 1.13 16.24
N LEU A 476 11.01 0.21 15.50
CA LEU A 476 11.74 -0.79 14.70
C LEU A 476 12.47 -0.20 13.51
N ILE A 477 11.83 0.73 12.81
CA ILE A 477 12.39 1.30 11.59
C ILE A 477 13.55 2.22 12.01
N PRO A 478 14.76 2.00 11.50
CA PRO A 478 15.89 2.87 11.77
C PRO A 478 15.70 4.21 11.04
N THR A 479 16.34 5.27 11.50
CA THR A 479 16.33 6.55 10.78
C THR A 479 17.04 6.47 9.42
N THR A 480 18.00 5.56 9.28
CA THR A 480 18.63 5.16 8.02
C THR A 480 18.73 3.64 8.00
N THR A 481 18.21 2.99 6.96
CA THR A 481 18.29 1.53 6.80
C THR A 481 19.73 1.08 6.56
N ALA A 482 20.05 -0.17 6.91
CA ALA A 482 21.38 -0.71 6.71
C ALA A 482 21.76 -0.72 5.21
N GLN A 483 20.78 -0.95 4.34
CA GLN A 483 20.95 -0.88 2.89
C GLN A 483 21.32 0.54 2.43
N ALA A 484 20.59 1.57 2.88
CA ALA A 484 20.89 2.96 2.57
C ALA A 484 22.26 3.39 3.09
N ALA A 485 22.59 3.02 4.33
CA ALA A 485 23.89 3.30 4.93
C ALA A 485 25.06 2.67 4.13
N LYS A 486 24.90 1.41 3.70
CA LYS A 486 25.93 0.68 2.92
C LYS A 486 26.17 1.32 1.55
N ARG A 487 25.10 1.78 0.89
CA ARG A 487 25.16 2.36 -0.46
C ARG A 487 25.36 3.88 -0.46
N ARG A 488 25.28 4.53 0.70
CA ARG A 488 25.50 5.98 0.92
C ARG A 488 24.60 6.90 0.07
N TYR A 489 23.34 6.52 -0.13
CA TYR A 489 22.33 7.39 -0.72
C TYR A 489 21.36 7.88 0.36
N GLY A 490 20.67 8.98 0.05
CA GLY A 490 19.71 9.61 0.93
C GLY A 490 20.32 10.63 1.90
N PRO A 491 19.48 11.44 2.55
CA PRO A 491 19.93 12.47 3.46
C PRO A 491 20.42 11.91 4.80
N ARG A 492 21.41 12.56 5.40
CA ARG A 492 22.17 12.06 6.56
C ARG A 492 21.64 12.66 7.86
N ASP A 493 21.56 11.82 8.88
CA ASP A 493 21.34 12.26 10.25
C ASP A 493 22.56 13.03 10.77
N PHE A 494 22.32 14.00 11.66
CA PHE A 494 23.39 14.64 12.39
C PHE A 494 23.01 14.96 13.82
N LEU A 495 24.05 15.08 14.65
CA LEU A 495 23.96 15.51 16.03
C LEU A 495 24.92 16.68 16.24
N GLU A 496 24.40 17.81 16.70
CA GLU A 496 25.13 19.07 16.82
C GLU A 496 25.11 19.57 18.26
N ILE A 497 26.26 20.04 18.74
CA ILE A 497 26.42 20.65 20.07
C ILE A 497 26.71 22.14 19.93
N SER A 498 26.02 22.96 20.74
CA SER A 498 26.12 24.42 20.69
C SER A 498 25.97 25.04 22.09
N GLY A 499 26.49 26.25 22.25
CA GLY A 499 26.40 27.03 23.49
C GLY A 499 27.04 28.41 23.31
N ASP A 500 26.67 29.38 24.14
CA ASP A 500 27.09 30.78 23.98
C ASP A 500 28.60 30.98 24.26
N ASP A 501 29.14 30.28 25.26
CA ASP A 501 30.57 30.29 25.63
C ASP A 501 31.12 28.86 25.58
N LEU A 502 31.11 28.27 24.38
CA LEU A 502 31.47 26.88 24.15
C LEU A 502 32.53 26.73 23.04
N ARG A 503 33.68 26.15 23.39
CA ARG A 503 34.67 25.66 22.44
C ARG A 503 34.66 24.14 22.39
N VAL A 504 34.28 23.57 21.25
CA VAL A 504 34.35 22.12 21.04
C VAL A 504 35.80 21.71 20.73
N VAL A 505 36.38 20.87 21.60
CA VAL A 505 37.74 20.35 21.47
C VAL A 505 37.73 19.08 20.63
N ALA A 506 36.78 18.19 20.90
CA ALA A 506 36.65 16.92 20.19
C ALA A 506 35.22 16.38 20.32
N GLY A 507 34.79 15.55 19.38
CA GLY A 507 33.44 14.97 19.35
C GLY A 507 33.45 13.64 18.63
N GLY A 508 32.49 12.77 18.93
CA GLY A 508 32.36 11.47 18.28
C GLY A 508 31.44 10.49 19.01
N THR A 509 31.68 9.20 18.81
CA THR A 509 30.85 8.11 19.33
C THR A 509 31.59 7.26 20.36
N ILE A 510 30.84 6.62 21.24
CA ILE A 510 31.36 5.61 22.15
C ILE A 510 30.44 4.39 22.11
N ALA A 511 31.01 3.19 21.91
CA ALA A 511 30.23 1.96 21.79
C ALA A 511 29.64 1.49 23.14
N ASP A 512 30.32 1.83 24.24
CA ASP A 512 29.90 1.52 25.61
C ASP A 512 30.40 2.61 26.57
N ARG A 513 29.51 3.13 27.41
CA ARG A 513 29.78 4.27 28.32
C ARG A 513 30.90 4.01 29.32
N PHE A 514 31.22 2.74 29.59
CA PHE A 514 32.09 2.32 30.69
C PHE A 514 33.44 1.75 30.22
N THR A 515 33.46 1.05 29.09
CA THR A 515 34.57 0.19 28.69
C THR A 515 35.09 0.47 27.27
N ALA A 516 34.33 1.13 26.42
CA ALA A 516 34.76 1.39 25.04
C ALA A 516 35.67 2.63 24.93
N PRO A 517 36.66 2.60 24.02
CA PRO A 517 37.43 3.79 23.69
C PRO A 517 36.53 4.85 23.02
N PHE A 518 36.87 6.12 23.23
CA PHE A 518 36.19 7.22 22.56
C PHE A 518 36.72 7.37 21.14
N GLU A 519 35.84 7.20 20.15
CA GLU A 519 36.17 7.33 18.74
C GLU A 519 35.82 8.75 18.27
N PHE A 520 36.84 9.57 18.05
CA PHE A 520 36.67 10.96 17.66
C PHE A 520 36.57 11.13 16.14
N VAL A 521 35.80 12.12 15.71
CA VAL A 521 35.83 12.58 14.31
C VAL A 521 36.96 13.57 14.10
N GLU A 522 37.60 13.50 12.92
CA GLU A 522 38.74 14.35 12.58
C GLU A 522 38.33 15.79 12.23
N HIS A 523 37.13 15.96 11.67
CA HIS A 523 36.64 17.25 11.14
C HIS A 523 35.29 17.62 11.73
N SER A 524 35.10 18.93 11.97
CA SER A 524 33.86 19.51 12.50
C SER A 524 33.32 18.80 13.74
N PRO A 525 34.10 18.67 14.83
CA PRO A 525 33.70 17.90 16.01
C PRO A 525 32.45 18.43 16.71
N HIS A 526 32.01 19.66 16.42
CA HIS A 526 30.74 20.23 16.90
C HIS A 526 29.50 19.61 16.24
N LYS A 527 29.64 19.07 15.02
CA LYS A 527 28.56 18.48 14.24
C LYS A 527 28.93 17.09 13.76
N LEU A 528 28.38 16.09 14.42
CA LEU A 528 28.62 14.67 14.16
C LEU A 528 27.63 14.16 13.12
N TRP A 529 28.13 13.75 11.96
CA TRP A 529 27.32 13.08 10.95
C TRP A 529 27.19 11.59 11.28
N ILE A 530 25.98 11.05 11.15
CA ILE A 530 25.66 9.67 11.55
C ILE A 530 25.26 8.88 10.30
N ASP A 531 26.26 8.40 9.55
CA ASP A 531 26.05 7.70 8.26
C ASP A 531 25.13 6.47 8.35
N GLY A 532 25.21 5.73 9.45
CA GLY A 532 24.39 4.55 9.68
C GLY A 532 23.03 4.85 10.33
N GLY A 533 22.67 6.12 10.50
CA GLY A 533 21.53 6.55 11.30
C GLY A 533 21.53 6.00 12.73
N ILE A 534 20.35 5.99 13.34
CA ILE A 534 20.07 5.40 14.65
C ILE A 534 19.25 4.12 14.42
N PRO A 535 19.85 2.93 14.66
CA PRO A 535 19.16 1.65 14.49
C PRO A 535 17.90 1.56 15.37
N GLY A 536 16.89 0.83 14.89
CA GLY A 536 15.63 0.68 15.60
C GLY A 536 15.77 -0.07 16.93
N GLU A 537 15.03 0.38 17.95
CA GLU A 537 15.07 -0.16 19.32
C GLU A 537 16.48 -0.22 19.93
N THR A 538 17.35 0.72 19.56
CA THR A 538 18.71 0.81 20.10
C THR A 538 19.01 2.17 20.70
N VAL A 539 20.05 2.21 21.52
CA VAL A 539 20.63 3.43 22.07
C VAL A 539 22.05 3.58 21.54
N ARG A 540 22.39 4.77 21.06
CA ARG A 540 23.76 5.16 20.72
C ARG A 540 24.21 6.31 21.60
N THR A 541 25.39 6.17 22.21
CA THR A 541 25.98 7.23 23.03
C THR A 541 26.94 8.08 22.20
N PHE A 542 26.75 9.38 22.28
CA PHE A 542 27.64 10.38 21.69
C PHE A 542 28.34 11.15 22.79
N GLN A 543 29.57 11.57 22.50
CA GLN A 543 30.40 12.28 23.45
C GLN A 543 31.09 13.47 22.78
N TRP A 544 31.22 14.56 23.53
CA TRP A 544 32.08 15.67 23.22
C TRP A 544 32.99 15.99 24.39
N ILE A 545 34.18 16.48 24.05
CA ILE A 545 35.03 17.22 24.96
C ILE A 545 34.92 18.68 24.59
N VAL A 546 34.52 19.52 25.54
CA VAL A 546 34.28 20.95 25.34
C VAL A 546 34.98 21.76 26.42
N SER A 547 35.37 22.99 26.11
CA SER A 547 35.82 23.98 27.08
C SER A 547 34.87 25.17 27.09
N GLY A 548 34.64 25.73 28.27
CA GLY A 548 33.68 26.81 28.47
C GLY A 548 32.72 26.57 29.65
N ARG A 549 31.64 27.36 29.67
CA ARG A 549 30.71 27.46 30.82
C ARG A 549 29.27 27.67 30.36
N GLY A 550 28.33 27.47 31.27
CA GLY A 550 26.91 27.75 31.05
C GLY A 550 26.13 26.57 30.48
N GLU A 551 25.04 26.86 29.78
CA GLU A 551 24.18 25.84 29.18
C GLU A 551 24.74 25.40 27.82
N VAL A 552 24.72 24.09 27.58
CA VAL A 552 25.06 23.48 26.31
C VAL A 552 23.85 22.76 25.77
N ARG A 553 23.50 23.06 24.51
CA ARG A 553 22.39 22.46 23.79
C ARG A 553 22.90 21.43 22.80
N ILE A 554 22.26 20.28 22.78
CA ILE A 554 22.49 19.20 21.84
C ILE A 554 21.24 19.05 20.99
N HIS A 555 21.40 19.06 19.68
CA HIS A 555 20.34 19.00 18.70
C HIS A 555 20.57 17.82 17.76
N PHE A 556 19.61 16.90 17.71
CA PHE A 556 19.56 15.82 16.73
C PHE A 556 18.59 16.20 15.62
N SER A 557 19.02 15.98 14.38
CA SER A 557 18.17 16.10 13.22
C SER A 557 18.29 14.87 12.34
N SER A 558 17.14 14.42 11.86
CA SER A 558 17.02 13.35 10.88
C SER A 558 15.94 13.72 9.89
N PRO A 559 16.15 13.48 8.58
CA PRO A 559 15.11 13.61 7.59
C PRO A 559 13.88 12.75 7.90
N ARG A 560 14.08 11.58 8.54
CA ARG A 560 13.04 10.57 8.80
C ARG A 560 12.63 10.45 10.27
N ALA A 561 12.97 11.43 11.09
CA ALA A 561 12.46 11.54 12.46
C ALA A 561 12.18 13.00 12.78
N MET A 562 11.44 13.26 13.86
CA MET A 562 11.34 14.63 14.35
C MET A 562 12.69 15.07 14.94
N ASP A 563 13.05 16.33 14.70
CA ASP A 563 14.17 16.96 15.38
C ASP A 563 13.93 16.97 16.89
N VAL A 564 14.95 16.62 17.67
CA VAL A 564 14.89 16.61 19.14
C VAL A 564 16.10 17.30 19.72
N SER A 565 15.91 17.98 20.86
CA SER A 565 16.98 18.73 21.53
C SER A 565 16.99 18.44 23.02
N ALA A 566 18.17 18.49 23.61
CA ALA A 566 18.42 18.33 25.03
C ALA A 566 19.48 19.34 25.49
N SER A 567 19.51 19.63 26.78
CA SER A 567 20.50 20.54 27.36
C SER A 567 21.24 19.88 28.52
N ALA A 568 22.51 20.23 28.69
CA ALA A 568 23.31 19.95 29.87
C ALA A 568 23.94 21.26 30.37
N ARG A 569 24.25 21.35 31.66
CA ARG A 569 24.86 22.55 32.27
C ARG A 569 26.29 22.28 32.70
N LEU A 570 27.23 23.13 32.26
CA LEU A 570 28.65 23.07 32.58
C LEU A 570 28.90 23.76 33.92
N GLU A 571 28.48 23.12 35.01
CA GLU A 571 28.66 23.63 36.38
C GLU A 571 29.29 22.59 37.28
N ARG A 572 30.22 23.04 38.13
CA ARG A 572 30.81 22.17 39.14
C ARG A 572 29.79 22.10 40.28
N GLY A 573 29.31 20.90 40.59
CA GLY A 573 28.52 20.68 41.80
C GLY A 573 29.26 21.26 43.00
N SER A 574 28.57 22.12 43.75
CA SER A 574 29.09 22.85 44.92
C SER A 574 29.58 21.92 46.02
#